data_AF-A0AAJ4A7V3-F1
#
_entry.id   AF-A0AAJ4A7V3-F1
#
_cell.length_a   1.000
_cell.length_b   1.000
_cell.length_c   1.000
_cell.angle_alpha   90.00
_cell.angle_beta   90.00
_cell.angle_gamma   90.00
#
_symmetry.space_group_name_H-M   'P 1'
#
loop_
_entity.id
_entity.type
_entity.pdbx_description
1 polymer ?
#
loop_
_entity_poly.entity_id
_entity_poly.type
_entity_poly.pdbx_seq_one_letter_code
_entity_poly.pdbx_strand_id
1 'polypeptide(L)'
;MTEHLVFLSIMALGHMAHTLKAVVQIREADKTMTLRKYIAERPYKTGLSVAGSLIGYVMLADTGQLTLVAAMGVGYMADSVFDVAANKTRTQI
;
A
#
# COMPACT_ATOMS: atom_id res chain seq x y z
N MET A 1 14.65 10.68 -15.33
CA MET A 1 14.36 9.24 -15.48
C MET A 1 14.89 8.42 -14.31
N THR A 2 16.17 8.56 -13.93
CA THR A 2 16.77 7.95 -12.73
C THR A 2 16.07 8.34 -11.43
N GLU A 3 15.63 9.59 -11.30
CA GLU A 3 14.92 10.07 -10.11
C GLU A 3 13.56 9.38 -9.89
N HIS A 4 12.79 9.16 -10.96
CA HIS A 4 11.54 8.42 -10.88
C HIS A 4 11.76 6.96 -10.48
N LEU A 5 12.85 6.32 -10.93
CA LEU A 5 13.21 4.97 -10.49
C LEU A 5 13.47 4.93 -8.98
N VAL A 6 14.12 5.95 -8.43
CA VAL A 6 14.31 6.08 -6.97
C VAL A 6 12.95 6.18 -6.27
N PHE A 7 12.08 7.10 -6.69
CA PHE A 7 10.77 7.25 -6.04
C PHE A 7 9.88 6.01 -6.17
N LEU A 8 9.88 5.33 -7.32
CA LEU A 8 9.15 4.07 -7.50
C LEU A 8 9.70 2.96 -6.59
N SER A 9 11.02 2.89 -6.42
CA SER A 9 11.66 1.94 -5.50
C SER A 9 11.28 2.23 -4.05
N ILE A 10 11.26 3.50 -3.65
CA ILE A 10 10.85 3.93 -2.32
C ILE A 10 9.35 3.66 -2.07
N MET A 11 8.50 3.88 -3.07
CA MET A 11 7.08 3.52 -3.00
C MET A 11 6.89 2.01 -2.81
N ALA A 12 7.63 1.19 -3.57
CA ALA A 12 7.61 -0.26 -3.40
C ALA A 12 8.09 -0.69 -2.00
N LEU A 13 9.11 -0.03 -1.45
CA LEU A 13 9.56 -0.25 -0.07
C LEU A 13 8.48 0.11 0.95
N GLY A 14 7.75 1.21 0.74
CA GLY A 14 6.58 1.57 1.57
C GLY A 14 5.50 0.47 1.55
N HIS A 15 5.22 -0.10 0.38
CA HIS A 15 4.25 -1.18 0.21
C HIS A 15 4.68 -2.48 0.92
N MET A 16 5.96 -2.84 0.79
CA MET A 16 6.54 -3.98 1.51
C MET A 16 6.51 -3.76 3.02
N ALA A 17 6.85 -2.56 3.50
CA ALA A 17 6.80 -2.22 4.92
C ALA A 17 5.38 -2.34 5.48
N HIS A 18 4.37 -1.87 4.75
CA HIS A 18 2.97 -2.05 5.13
C HIS A 18 2.60 -3.53 5.23
N THR A 19 2.95 -4.32 4.20
CA THR A 19 2.65 -5.75 4.14
C THR A 19 3.30 -6.50 5.31
N LEU A 20 4.56 -6.22 5.60
CA LEU A 20 5.28 -6.81 6.73
C LEU A 20 4.62 -6.44 8.07
N LYS A 21 4.26 -5.16 8.25
CA LYS A 21 3.52 -4.72 9.44
C LYS A 21 2.20 -5.49 9.59
N ALA A 22 1.41 -5.61 8.52
CA ALA A 22 0.13 -6.33 8.57
C ALA A 22 0.32 -7.80 8.94
N VAL A 23 1.36 -8.46 8.41
CA VAL A 23 1.70 -9.84 8.79
C VAL A 23 2.11 -9.94 10.26
N VAL A 24 2.92 -9.01 10.76
CA VAL A 24 3.32 -8.98 12.18
C VAL A 24 2.10 -8.80 13.08
N GLN A 25 1.20 -7.88 12.75
CA GLN A 25 -0.03 -7.65 13.52
C GLN A 25 -0.94 -8.88 13.54
N ILE A 26 -1.09 -9.58 12.41
CA ILE A 26 -1.89 -10.81 12.37
C ILE A 26 -1.19 -11.92 13.16
N ARG A 27 0.15 -11.99 13.13
CA ARG A 27 0.92 -12.96 13.90
C ARG A 27 0.75 -12.85 15.41
N GLU A 28 0.46 -11.66 15.92
CA GLU A 28 0.15 -11.46 17.34
C GLU A 28 -1.12 -12.23 17.75
N ALA A 29 -2.07 -12.44 16.83
CA ALA A 29 -3.29 -13.22 17.05
C ALA A 29 -3.19 -14.68 16.55
N ASP A 30 -2.52 -14.92 15.42
CA ASP A 30 -2.30 -16.23 14.80
C ASP A 30 -0.80 -16.44 14.48
N LYS A 31 -0.11 -17.13 15.37
CA LYS A 31 1.34 -17.42 15.25
C LYS A 31 1.73 -18.19 13.98
N THR A 32 0.77 -18.80 13.28
CA THR A 32 1.02 -19.58 12.06
C THR A 32 1.00 -18.73 10.79
N MET A 33 0.59 -17.45 10.88
CA MET A 33 0.52 -16.58 9.72
C MET A 33 1.92 -16.38 9.09
N THR A 34 2.01 -16.45 7.76
CA THR A 34 3.25 -16.19 7.02
C THR A 34 2.99 -15.17 5.92
N LEU A 35 4.04 -14.52 5.43
CA LEU A 35 3.90 -13.56 4.32
C LEU A 35 3.25 -14.19 3.09
N ARG A 36 3.63 -15.44 2.76
CA ARG A 36 3.05 -16.20 1.65
C ARG A 36 1.57 -16.46 1.86
N LYS A 37 1.18 -16.88 3.08
CA LYS A 37 -0.23 -17.14 3.44
C LYS A 37 -1.06 -15.85 3.38
N TYR A 38 -0.53 -14.74 3.90
CA TYR A 38 -1.19 -13.43 3.87
C TYR A 38 -1.50 -12.96 2.43
N ILE A 39 -0.52 -13.05 1.53
CA ILE A 39 -0.71 -12.65 0.13
C ILE A 39 -1.70 -13.59 -0.57
N ALA A 40 -1.59 -14.90 -0.35
CA ALA A 40 -2.48 -15.90 -0.95
C ALA A 40 -3.94 -15.75 -0.50
N GLU A 41 -4.17 -15.30 0.73
CA GLU A 41 -5.51 -15.06 1.27
C GLU A 41 -6.11 -13.71 0.83
N ARG A 42 -5.30 -12.79 0.25
CA ARG A 42 -5.74 -11.42 -0.12
C ARG A 42 -5.31 -10.96 -1.52
N PRO A 43 -5.44 -11.78 -2.59
CA PRO A 43 -4.88 -11.47 -3.91
C PRO A 43 -5.45 -10.19 -4.54
N TYR A 44 -6.77 -9.99 -4.45
CA TYR A 44 -7.44 -8.81 -5.03
C TYR A 44 -7.09 -7.52 -4.29
N LYS A 45 -6.86 -7.60 -2.98
CA LYS A 45 -6.55 -6.44 -2.14
C LYS A 45 -5.12 -5.94 -2.41
N THR A 46 -4.17 -6.87 -2.58
CA THR A 46 -2.80 -6.54 -2.98
C THR A 46 -2.75 -5.92 -4.38
N GLY A 47 -3.52 -6.44 -5.34
CA GLY A 47 -3.59 -5.84 -6.67
C GLY A 47 -4.18 -4.41 -6.66
N LEU A 48 -5.27 -4.21 -5.92
CA LEU A 48 -5.93 -2.90 -5.82
C LEU A 48 -5.04 -1.86 -5.15
N SER A 49 -4.34 -2.24 -4.08
CA SER A 49 -3.43 -1.35 -3.36
C SER A 49 -2.20 -0.97 -4.19
N VAL A 50 -1.65 -1.87 -5.00
CA VAL A 50 -0.62 -1.52 -5.98
C VAL A 50 -1.15 -0.48 -6.98
N ALA A 51 -2.34 -0.71 -7.56
CA ALA A 51 -2.95 0.24 -8.49
C ALA A 51 -3.20 1.61 -7.83
N GLY A 52 -3.72 1.64 -6.61
CA GLY A 52 -3.92 2.90 -5.87
C GLY A 52 -2.62 3.62 -5.53
N SER A 53 -1.55 2.89 -5.19
CA SER A 53 -0.25 3.52 -4.96
C SER A 53 0.32 4.15 -6.24
N LEU A 54 0.10 3.53 -7.40
CA LEU A 54 0.51 4.09 -8.70
C LEU A 54 -0.28 5.36 -9.05
N ILE A 55 -1.59 5.37 -8.79
CA ILE A 55 -2.42 6.55 -9.01
C ILE A 55 -1.95 7.70 -8.10
N GLY A 56 -1.76 7.42 -6.80
CA GLY A 56 -1.25 8.41 -5.85
C GLY A 56 0.13 8.96 -6.23
N TYR A 57 1.01 8.09 -6.73
CA TYR A 57 2.32 8.49 -7.25
C TYR A 57 2.19 9.46 -8.43
N VAL A 58 1.35 9.14 -9.43
CA VAL A 58 1.15 9.98 -10.61
C VAL A 58 0.59 11.34 -10.21
N MET A 59 -0.37 11.39 -9.29
CA MET A 59 -0.93 12.65 -8.79
C MET A 59 0.14 13.51 -8.08
N LEU A 60 0.99 12.90 -7.26
CA LEU A 60 2.09 13.62 -6.60
C LEU A 60 3.15 14.11 -7.60
N ALA A 61 3.42 13.34 -8.65
CA ALA A 61 4.33 13.73 -9.71
C ALA A 61 3.78 14.94 -10.50
N ASP A 62 2.50 14.89 -10.87
CA ASP A 62 1.83 15.94 -11.63
C ASP A 62 1.72 17.25 -10.84
N THR A 63 1.48 17.17 -9.53
CA THR A 63 1.38 18.33 -8.64
C THR A 63 2.73 18.86 -8.15
N GLY A 64 3.85 18.24 -8.53
CA GLY A 64 5.19 18.63 -8.10
C GLY A 64 5.48 18.38 -6.61
N GLN A 65 4.67 17.53 -5.95
CA GLN A 65 4.80 17.18 -4.52
C GLN A 65 5.50 15.84 -4.29
N LEU A 66 6.08 15.25 -5.33
CA LEU A 66 6.76 13.97 -5.25
C LEU A 66 8.10 14.11 -4.50
N THR A 67 8.08 13.70 -3.23
CA THR A 67 9.27 13.58 -2.37
C THR A 67 9.47 12.12 -1.97
N LEU A 68 10.64 11.79 -1.41
CA LEU A 68 10.93 10.43 -0.91
C LEU A 68 9.90 10.00 0.15
N VAL A 69 9.55 10.92 1.05
CA VAL A 69 8.56 10.68 2.11
C VAL A 69 7.17 10.47 1.51
N ALA A 70 6.78 11.28 0.54
CA ALA A 70 5.48 11.16 -0.11
C ALA A 70 5.37 9.83 -0.90
N ALA A 71 6.42 9.44 -1.63
CA ALA A 71 6.47 8.18 -2.34
C ALA A 71 6.35 6.98 -1.38
N MET A 72 7.10 6.99 -0.28
CA MET A 72 7.00 5.96 0.77
C MET A 72 5.60 5.91 1.38
N GLY A 73 5.05 7.08 1.71
CA GLY A 73 3.73 7.23 2.32
C GLY A 73 2.61 6.68 1.44
N VAL A 74 2.62 7.02 0.15
CA VAL A 74 1.62 6.50 -0.81
C VAL A 74 1.70 4.98 -0.92
N GLY A 75 2.90 4.40 -1.04
CA GLY A 75 3.06 2.94 -1.06
C GLY A 75 2.57 2.28 0.23
N TYR A 76 2.84 2.90 1.37
CA TYR A 76 2.46 2.40 2.70
C TYR A 76 0.95 2.54 3.01
N MET A 77 0.29 3.57 2.48
CA MET A 77 -1.10 3.89 2.83
C MET A 77 -2.14 3.34 1.84
N ALA A 78 -1.74 2.92 0.64
CA ALA A 78 -2.67 2.57 -0.43
C ALA A 78 -3.72 1.52 -0.01
N ASP A 79 -3.32 0.48 0.72
CA ASP A 79 -4.26 -0.57 1.18
C ASP A 79 -5.31 -0.02 2.16
N SER A 80 -4.89 0.84 3.09
CA SER A 80 -5.78 1.45 4.09
C SER A 80 -6.79 2.41 3.48
N VAL A 81 -6.42 3.14 2.43
CA VAL A 81 -7.33 4.09 1.76
C VAL A 81 -8.52 3.37 1.15
N PHE A 82 -8.29 2.21 0.52
CA PHE A 82 -9.38 1.41 -0.04
C PHE A 82 -10.26 0.78 1.04
N ASP A 83 -9.69 0.33 2.16
CA ASP A 83 -10.48 -0.15 3.30
C ASP A 83 -11.40 0.93 3.86
N VAL A 84 -10.87 2.14 4.04
CA VAL A 84 -11.66 3.28 4.53
C VAL A 84 -12.74 3.66 3.52
N ALA A 85 -12.41 3.71 2.23
CA ALA A 85 -13.37 4.01 1.18
C ALA A 85 -14.49 2.96 1.10
N ALA A 86 -14.14 1.68 1.08
CA ALA A 86 -15.10 0.57 1.00
C ALA A 86 -16.00 0.51 2.24
N ASN A 87 -15.45 0.69 3.44
CA ASN A 87 -16.23 0.74 4.66
C ASN A 87 -17.18 1.95 4.68
N LYS A 88 -16.71 3.13 4.24
CA LYS A 88 -17.56 4.33 4.14
C LYS A 88 -18.73 4.13 3.19
N THR A 89 -18.52 3.48 2.04
CA THR A 89 -19.63 3.14 1.12
C THR A 89 -20.64 2.20 1.76
N ARG A 90 -20.18 1.20 2.54
CA ARG A 90 -21.08 0.24 3.21
C ARG A 90 -21.96 0.86 4.29
N THR A 91 -21.48 1.89 4.99
CA THR A 91 -22.26 2.60 6.03
C THR A 91 -23.26 3.61 5.45
N GLN A 92 -23.19 3.90 4.15
CA GLN A 92 -24.09 4.83 3.45
C GLN A 92 -25.21 4.14 2.66
N ILE A 93 -25.30 2.81 2.74
CA ILE A 93 -26.36 1.96 2.18
C ILE A 93 -27.20 1.43 3.34
#